data_AF-A0A2T7UUI0-F1
#
_entry.id   AF-A0A2T7UUI0-F1
#
_cell.length_a   1.000
_cell.length_b   1.000
_cell.length_c   1.000
_cell.angle_alpha   90.00
_cell.angle_beta   90.00
_cell.angle_gamma   90.00
#
_symmetry.space_group_name_H-M   'P 1'
#
loop_
_entity.id
_entity.type
_entity.pdbx_description
1 polymer ?
#
loop_
_entity_poly.entity_id
_entity_poly.type
_entity_poly.pdbx_seq_one_letter_code
_entity_poly.pdbx_strand_id
1 'polypeptide(L)'
;MRFLIALLLLTHPAVAADPCEDHFRAGLTAYRLVDSRLAEIEVTLYAGLGWVTRRGVLARLEERSARTTACEEVEVVQDRLSRVGRDLGEAQRRFQLAAALCHGINRGRAEGNVERLSDSAAMLNDLENYLRSLARICRGS
;
A
#
# COMPACT_ATOMS: atom_id res chain seq x y z
N MET A 1 -1.79 -60.54 1.63
CA MET A 1 -1.87 -59.39 0.70
C MET A 1 -2.54 -58.19 1.37
N ARG A 2 -1.84 -57.41 2.20
CA ARG A 2 -2.36 -56.15 2.80
C ARG A 2 -1.24 -55.16 3.19
N PHE A 3 -0.14 -55.11 2.43
CA PHE A 3 1.00 -54.23 2.74
C PHE A 3 1.55 -53.54 1.49
N LEU A 4 0.69 -53.02 0.62
CA LEU A 4 1.12 -52.36 -0.63
C LEU A 4 0.33 -51.08 -0.98
N ILE A 5 -0.40 -50.50 -0.03
CA ILE A 5 -1.19 -49.26 -0.27
C ILE A 5 -0.62 -48.05 0.50
N ALA A 6 0.33 -48.24 1.42
CA ALA A 6 0.86 -47.14 2.25
C ALA A 6 2.04 -46.36 1.63
N LEU A 7 2.61 -46.81 0.51
CA LEU A 7 3.85 -46.22 -0.04
C LEU A 7 3.64 -45.17 -1.14
N LEU A 8 2.39 -44.93 -1.58
CA LEU A 8 2.09 -43.97 -2.66
C LEU A 8 1.75 -42.55 -2.19
N LEU A 9 1.78 -42.29 -0.88
CA LEU A 9 1.51 -40.96 -0.32
C LEU A 9 2.78 -40.15 0.02
N LEU A 10 3.98 -40.73 -0.13
CA LEU A 10 5.26 -40.08 0.22
C LEU A 10 5.98 -39.41 -0.96
N THR A 11 5.39 -39.38 -2.15
CA THR A 11 5.97 -38.73 -3.34
C THR A 11 5.14 -37.56 -3.84
N HIS A 12 4.50 -36.81 -2.94
CA HIS A 12 4.19 -35.42 -3.28
C HIS A 12 5.52 -34.68 -3.12
N PRO A 13 6.23 -34.29 -4.20
CA PRO A 13 7.27 -33.30 -4.02
C PRO A 13 6.57 -32.14 -3.34
N ALA A 14 7.06 -31.72 -2.16
CA ALA A 14 6.68 -30.44 -1.62
C ALA A 14 6.78 -29.47 -2.81
N VAL A 15 5.66 -28.89 -3.23
CA VAL A 15 5.60 -28.02 -4.41
C VAL A 15 6.71 -27.01 -4.20
N ALA A 16 7.80 -27.15 -4.96
CA ALA A 16 8.95 -26.27 -4.78
C ALA A 16 8.43 -24.88 -5.08
N ALA A 17 8.45 -24.01 -4.07
CA ALA A 17 8.06 -22.62 -4.18
C ALA A 17 8.82 -22.03 -5.38
N ASP A 18 8.08 -21.58 -6.40
CA ASP A 18 8.66 -20.84 -7.52
C ASP A 18 8.96 -19.42 -7.01
N PRO A 19 10.25 -19.06 -6.81
CA PRO A 19 10.59 -17.77 -6.22
C PRO A 19 10.07 -16.60 -7.07
N CYS A 20 10.00 -16.75 -8.39
CA CYS A 20 9.41 -15.75 -9.28
C CYS A 20 7.94 -15.53 -8.92
N GLU A 21 7.15 -16.61 -8.86
CA GLU A 21 5.73 -16.53 -8.59
C GLU A 21 5.43 -16.04 -7.16
N ASP A 22 6.23 -16.45 -6.18
CA ASP A 22 6.07 -16.03 -4.78
C ASP A 22 6.32 -14.53 -4.61
N HIS A 23 7.42 -14.01 -5.16
CA HIS A 23 7.71 -12.57 -5.12
C HIS A 23 6.65 -11.77 -5.90
N PHE A 24 6.18 -12.30 -7.03
CA PHE A 24 5.14 -11.65 -7.82
C PHE A 24 3.81 -11.56 -7.07
N ARG A 25 3.35 -12.65 -6.44
CA ARG A 25 2.11 -12.69 -5.65
C ARG A 25 2.19 -11.84 -4.39
N ALA A 26 3.34 -11.86 -3.71
CA ALA A 26 3.59 -10.99 -2.56
C ALA A 26 3.54 -9.51 -2.97
N GLY A 27 4.16 -9.16 -4.10
CA GLY A 27 4.12 -7.81 -4.67
C GLY A 27 2.69 -7.36 -4.99
N LEU A 28 1.89 -8.21 -5.64
CA LEU A 28 0.47 -7.91 -5.93
C LEU A 28 -0.36 -7.69 -4.67
N THR A 29 -0.12 -8.48 -3.64
CA THR A 29 -0.85 -8.38 -2.36
C THR A 29 -0.51 -7.06 -1.67
N ALA A 30 0.78 -6.71 -1.61
CA ALA A 30 1.22 -5.43 -1.05
C ALA A 30 0.70 -4.24 -1.87
N TYR A 31 0.76 -4.31 -3.20
CA TYR A 31 0.29 -3.23 -4.07
C TYR A 31 -1.21 -2.93 -3.90
N ARG A 32 -2.06 -3.97 -3.84
CA ARG A 32 -3.50 -3.77 -3.62
C ARG A 32 -3.80 -3.07 -2.30
N LEU A 33 -3.04 -3.39 -1.24
CA LEU A 33 -3.17 -2.74 0.06
C LEU A 33 -2.70 -1.29 0.03
N VAL A 34 -1.65 -0.99 -0.74
CA VAL A 34 -1.15 0.38 -0.94
C VAL A 34 -2.21 1.21 -1.66
N ASP A 35 -2.71 0.71 -2.79
CA ASP A 35 -3.70 1.41 -3.62
C ASP A 35 -4.98 1.71 -2.83
N SER A 36 -5.54 0.72 -2.14
CA SER A 36 -6.76 0.90 -1.35
C SER A 36 -6.58 1.91 -0.22
N ARG A 37 -5.43 1.87 0.48
CA ARG A 37 -5.16 2.77 1.61
C ARG A 37 -4.86 4.19 1.16
N LEU A 38 -4.18 4.38 0.02
CA LEU A 38 -3.99 5.70 -0.57
C LEU A 38 -5.33 6.32 -0.94
N ALA A 39 -6.22 5.57 -1.59
CA ALA A 39 -7.57 6.03 -1.93
C ALA A 39 -8.39 6.39 -0.66
N GLU A 40 -8.33 5.58 0.40
CA GLU A 40 -8.99 5.89 1.68
C GLU A 40 -8.46 7.19 2.32
N ILE A 41 -7.15 7.42 2.28
CA ILE A 41 -6.54 8.65 2.81
C ILE A 41 -6.93 9.85 1.95
N GLU A 42 -6.92 9.70 0.64
CA GLU A 42 -7.37 10.75 -0.29
C GLU A 42 -8.82 11.12 -0.01
N VAL A 43 -9.73 10.15 0.12
CA VAL A 43 -11.14 10.39 0.50
C VAL A 43 -11.21 11.09 1.87
N THR A 44 -10.40 10.65 2.83
CA THR A 44 -10.32 11.28 4.15
C THR A 44 -9.88 12.75 4.07
N LEU A 45 -9.11 13.16 3.05
CA LEU A 45 -8.59 14.53 2.93
C LEU A 45 -9.36 15.39 1.92
N TYR A 46 -9.95 14.79 0.88
CA TYR A 46 -10.50 15.50 -0.28
C TYR A 46 -11.95 15.15 -0.65
N ALA A 47 -12.59 14.14 -0.04
CA ALA A 47 -13.95 13.77 -0.45
C ALA A 47 -14.99 14.87 -0.13
N GLY A 48 -15.86 15.14 -1.11
CA GLY A 48 -17.09 15.92 -0.93
C GLY A 48 -16.95 17.44 -1.07
N LEU A 49 -15.81 17.96 -1.55
CA LEU A 49 -15.58 19.40 -1.63
C LEU A 49 -15.37 19.86 -3.07
N GLY A 50 -16.17 20.85 -3.50
CA GLY A 50 -15.90 21.59 -4.73
C GLY A 50 -14.55 22.31 -4.67
N TRP A 51 -14.35 23.17 -3.67
CA TRP A 51 -13.06 23.84 -3.39
C TRP A 51 -12.52 23.39 -2.03
N VAL A 52 -11.48 22.55 -2.04
CA VAL A 52 -10.87 22.02 -0.81
C VAL A 52 -9.93 23.08 -0.22
N THR A 53 -10.40 23.82 0.79
CA THR A 53 -9.51 24.69 1.58
C THR A 53 -8.92 23.92 2.76
N ARG A 54 -7.70 24.26 3.17
CA ARG A 54 -7.06 23.64 4.35
C ARG A 54 -7.90 23.75 5.62
N ARG A 55 -8.62 24.88 5.80
CA ARG A 55 -9.55 25.08 6.92
C ARG A 55 -10.76 24.15 6.84
N GLY A 56 -11.33 23.98 5.65
CA GLY A 56 -12.45 23.03 5.44
C GLY A 56 -12.05 21.59 5.76
N VAL A 57 -10.82 21.19 5.41
CA VAL A 57 -10.31 19.87 5.78
C VAL A 57 -10.13 19.74 7.29
N LEU A 58 -9.53 20.73 7.97
CA LEU A 58 -9.39 20.70 9.43
C LEU A 58 -10.75 20.64 10.14
N ALA A 59 -11.74 21.44 9.71
CA ALA A 59 -13.09 21.40 10.29
C ALA A 59 -13.73 20.00 10.16
N ARG A 60 -13.57 19.35 9.02
CA ARG A 60 -14.08 17.98 8.84
C ARG A 60 -13.32 16.95 9.68
N LEU A 61 -12.01 17.12 9.84
CA LEU A 61 -11.23 16.26 10.74
C LEU A 61 -11.67 16.44 12.20
N GLU A 62 -12.01 17.67 12.61
CA GLU A 62 -12.60 17.96 13.92
C GLU A 62 -13.94 17.21 14.11
N GLU A 63 -14.80 17.19 13.08
CA GLU A 63 -16.09 16.51 13.14
C GLU A 63 -15.99 14.98 13.09
N ARG A 64 -14.83 14.42 12.72
CA ARG A 64 -14.65 12.98 12.50
C ARG A 64 -14.68 12.18 13.81
N SER A 65 -14.37 12.81 14.93
CA SER A 65 -14.22 12.14 16.22
C SER A 65 -14.61 13.08 17.35
N ALA A 66 -15.44 12.60 18.28
CA ALA A 66 -15.74 13.33 19.51
C ALA A 66 -14.61 13.26 20.55
N ARG A 67 -13.50 12.57 20.24
CA ARG A 67 -12.41 12.25 21.19
C ARG A 67 -11.07 12.83 20.81
N THR A 68 -10.92 13.29 19.57
CA THR A 68 -9.66 13.78 19.01
C THR A 68 -9.92 15.10 18.30
N THR A 69 -8.98 16.02 18.41
CA THR A 69 -8.97 17.28 17.66
C THR A 69 -8.58 17.02 16.21
N ALA A 70 -8.86 17.98 15.33
CA ALA A 70 -8.41 17.96 13.95
C ALA A 70 -6.89 17.76 13.83
N CYS A 71 -6.11 18.32 14.75
CA CYS A 71 -4.66 18.21 14.73
C CYS A 71 -4.17 16.81 15.15
N GLU A 72 -4.81 16.19 16.14
CA GLU A 72 -4.56 14.78 16.47
C GLU A 72 -4.97 13.85 15.32
N GLU A 73 -6.08 14.14 14.63
CA GLU A 73 -6.46 13.40 13.42
C GLU A 73 -5.45 13.59 12.26
N VAL A 74 -4.86 14.78 12.10
CA VAL A 74 -3.76 14.98 11.13
C VAL A 74 -2.57 14.07 11.45
N GLU A 75 -2.18 13.94 12.73
CA GLU A 75 -1.11 13.04 13.15
C GLU A 75 -1.46 11.57 12.88
N VAL A 76 -2.70 11.16 13.18
CA VAL A 76 -3.21 9.81 12.87
C VAL A 76 -3.13 9.51 11.38
N VAL A 77 -3.52 10.47 10.52
CA VAL A 77 -3.45 10.30 9.06
C VAL A 77 -2.00 10.28 8.58
N GLN A 78 -1.11 11.08 9.15
CA GLN A 78 0.33 11.05 8.84
C GLN A 78 0.96 9.70 9.18
N ASP A 79 0.67 9.14 10.35
CA ASP A 79 1.16 7.83 10.77
C ASP A 79 0.62 6.69 9.87
N ARG A 80 -0.66 6.79 9.46
CA ARG A 80 -1.24 5.91 8.43
C ARG A 80 -0.51 6.03 7.09
N LEU A 81 -0.24 7.24 6.61
CA LEU A 81 0.45 7.46 5.35
C LEU A 81 1.90 6.95 5.39
N SER A 82 2.60 7.12 6.52
CA SER A 82 3.95 6.58 6.74
C SER A 82 3.98 5.05 6.65
N ARG A 83 2.97 4.35 7.18
CA ARG A 83 2.81 2.89 6.99
C ARG A 83 2.64 2.53 5.51
N VAL A 84 1.80 3.27 4.79
CA VAL A 84 1.60 3.06 3.35
C VAL A 84 2.90 3.23 2.57
N GLY A 85 3.72 4.23 2.89
CA GLY A 85 5.04 4.41 2.27
C GLY A 85 5.99 3.22 2.49
N ARG A 86 5.96 2.59 3.67
CA ARG A 86 6.74 1.36 3.92
C ARG A 86 6.24 0.18 3.10
N ASP A 87 4.91 0.01 3.02
CA ASP A 87 4.28 -1.06 2.26
C ASP A 87 4.52 -0.89 0.75
N LEU A 88 4.51 0.35 0.25
CA LEU A 88 4.87 0.71 -1.12
C LEU A 88 6.31 0.30 -1.44
N GLY A 89 7.26 0.64 -0.56
CA GLY A 89 8.66 0.24 -0.73
C GLY A 89 8.85 -1.29 -0.72
N GLU A 90 8.08 -2.02 0.08
CA GLU A 90 8.09 -3.49 0.06
C GLU A 90 7.50 -4.05 -1.24
N ALA A 91 6.37 -3.54 -1.71
CA ALA A 91 5.77 -3.94 -2.98
C ALA A 91 6.75 -3.74 -4.15
N GLN A 92 7.44 -2.59 -4.17
CA GLN A 92 8.44 -2.28 -5.19
C GLN A 92 9.60 -3.28 -5.17
N ARG A 93 10.16 -3.57 -3.99
CA ARG A 93 11.22 -4.59 -3.84
C ARG A 93 10.76 -5.97 -4.33
N ARG A 94 9.53 -6.36 -4.01
CA ARG A 94 8.97 -7.66 -4.43
C ARG A 94 8.83 -7.77 -5.93
N PHE A 95 8.33 -6.74 -6.61
CA PHE A 95 8.25 -6.76 -8.07
C PHE A 95 9.62 -6.65 -8.75
N GLN A 96 10.57 -5.93 -8.18
CA GLN A 96 11.95 -5.91 -8.70
C GLN A 96 12.60 -7.30 -8.61
N LEU A 97 12.42 -8.01 -7.49
CA LEU A 97 12.87 -9.40 -7.35
C LEU A 97 12.15 -10.33 -8.33
N ALA A 98 10.84 -10.20 -8.48
CA ALA A 98 10.08 -10.95 -9.48
C ALA A 98 10.58 -10.66 -10.90
N ALA A 99 10.85 -9.40 -11.27
CA ALA A 99 11.38 -9.06 -12.59
C ALA A 99 12.76 -9.67 -12.86
N ALA A 100 13.59 -9.82 -11.82
CA ALA A 100 14.90 -10.46 -11.93
C ALA A 100 14.81 -11.99 -12.03
N LEU A 101 13.82 -12.62 -11.39
CA LEU A 101 13.68 -14.07 -11.29
C LEU A 101 12.76 -14.68 -12.36
N CYS A 102 11.78 -13.91 -12.83
CA CYS A 102 10.83 -14.35 -13.85
C CYS A 102 11.41 -14.25 -15.27
N HIS A 103 10.79 -14.97 -16.21
CA HIS A 103 11.10 -14.90 -17.63
C HIS A 103 9.86 -14.60 -18.48
N GLY A 104 10.08 -14.16 -19.72
CA GLY A 104 9.03 -13.89 -20.70
C GLY A 104 7.96 -12.94 -20.17
N ILE A 105 6.70 -13.33 -20.31
CA ILE A 105 5.54 -12.49 -19.96
C ILE A 105 5.51 -12.12 -18.48
N ASN A 106 5.97 -12.99 -17.57
CA ASN A 106 5.91 -12.73 -16.13
C ASN A 106 6.93 -11.67 -15.70
N ARG A 107 8.10 -11.62 -16.36
CA ARG A 107 9.06 -10.52 -16.17
C ARG A 107 8.46 -9.19 -16.61
N GLY A 108 7.89 -9.13 -17.82
CA GLY A 108 7.25 -7.91 -18.32
C GLY A 108 6.09 -7.45 -17.45
N ARG A 109 5.31 -8.38 -16.89
CA ARG A 109 4.26 -8.06 -15.89
C ARG A 109 4.85 -7.51 -14.59
N ALA A 110 5.97 -8.02 -14.12
CA ALA A 110 6.62 -7.53 -12.91
C ALA A 110 7.17 -6.11 -13.12
N GLU A 111 7.87 -5.87 -14.23
CA GLU A 111 8.37 -4.55 -14.65
C GLU A 111 7.21 -3.54 -14.77
N GLY A 112 6.10 -3.93 -15.44
CA GLY A 112 4.92 -3.06 -15.54
C GLY A 112 4.22 -2.78 -14.21
N ASN A 113 4.36 -3.64 -13.19
CA ASN A 113 3.87 -3.30 -11.84
C ASN A 113 4.82 -2.36 -11.10
N VAL A 114 6.14 -2.43 -11.32
CA VAL A 114 7.09 -1.43 -10.80
C VAL A 114 6.73 -0.04 -11.33
N GLU A 115 6.38 0.06 -12.62
CA GLU A 115 5.95 1.32 -13.23
C GLU A 115 4.65 1.85 -12.61
N ARG A 116 3.62 1.02 -12.44
CA ARG A 116 2.37 1.45 -11.76
C ARG A 116 2.57 1.90 -10.31
N LEU A 117 3.54 1.33 -9.60
CA LEU A 117 3.86 1.80 -8.25
C LEU A 117 4.45 3.22 -8.24
N SER A 118 4.97 3.71 -9.37
CA SER A 118 5.44 5.09 -9.47
C SER A 118 4.29 6.10 -9.37
N ASP A 119 3.11 5.77 -9.92
CA ASP A 119 1.90 6.58 -9.76
C ASP A 119 1.47 6.63 -8.29
N SER A 120 1.49 5.49 -7.59
CA SER A 120 1.24 5.43 -6.16
C SER A 120 2.27 6.22 -5.34
N ALA A 121 3.54 6.24 -5.77
CA ALA A 121 4.59 7.02 -5.13
C ALA A 121 4.38 8.53 -5.30
N ALA A 122 3.93 8.97 -6.48
CA ALA A 122 3.57 10.36 -6.73
C ALA A 122 2.40 10.80 -5.82
N MET A 123 1.33 9.99 -5.77
CA MET A 123 0.19 10.22 -4.90
C MET A 123 0.58 10.27 -3.41
N LEU A 124 1.43 9.34 -2.95
CA LEU A 124 1.96 9.34 -1.59
C LEU A 124 2.66 10.68 -1.27
N ASN A 125 3.55 11.12 -2.15
CA ASN A 125 4.28 12.39 -1.98
C ASN A 125 3.34 13.60 -1.95
N ASP A 126 2.32 13.64 -2.80
CA ASP A 126 1.33 14.72 -2.80
C ASP A 126 0.54 14.78 -1.49
N LEU A 127 0.10 13.62 -0.99
CA LEU A 127 -0.58 13.50 0.31
C LEU A 127 0.33 13.90 1.47
N GLU A 128 1.61 13.50 1.45
CA GLU A 128 2.60 13.88 2.46
C GLU A 128 2.81 15.40 2.48
N ASN A 129 2.96 16.02 1.31
CA ASN A 129 3.13 17.46 1.18
C ASN A 129 1.89 18.21 1.69
N TYR A 130 0.70 17.70 1.39
CA TYR A 130 -0.54 18.29 1.86
C TYR A 130 -0.70 18.18 3.38
N LEU A 131 -0.49 16.99 3.96
CA LEU A 131 -0.52 16.79 5.41
C LEU A 131 0.52 17.64 6.14
N ARG A 132 1.72 17.81 5.57
CA ARG A 132 2.73 18.72 6.12
C ARG A 132 2.25 20.17 6.12
N SER A 133 1.42 20.55 5.16
CA SER A 133 0.80 21.88 5.13
C SER A 133 -0.28 22.06 6.20
N LEU A 134 -1.07 21.03 6.51
CA LEU A 134 -2.04 21.04 7.61
C LEU A 134 -1.34 21.07 8.97
N ALA A 135 -0.31 20.25 9.16
CA ALA A 135 0.46 20.21 10.41
C ALA A 135 1.16 21.55 10.71
N ARG A 136 1.53 22.33 9.69
CA ARG A 136 2.05 23.70 9.89
C ARG A 136 1.01 24.65 10.48
N ILE A 137 -0.27 24.49 10.13
CA ILE A 137 -1.36 25.27 10.72
C ILE A 137 -1.51 24.86 12.19
N CYS A 138 -1.57 23.57 12.47
CA CYS A 138 -1.67 23.03 13.84
C CYS A 138 -0.56 23.50 14.79
N ARG A 139 0.68 23.66 14.30
CA ARG A 139 1.81 24.15 15.12
C ARG A 139 1.86 25.67 15.30
N GLY A 140 1.12 26.42 14.50
CA GLY A 140 1.07 27.89 14.55
C GLY A 140 -0.25 28.44 15.08
N SER A 141 -1.13 27.58 15.58
CA SER A 141 -2.42 27.90 16.18
C SER A 141 -2.34 27.83 17.70
#